data_AF-A0A1R1DBE8-F1
#
_entry.id   AF-A0A1R1DBE8-F1
#
_cell.length_a   1.000
_cell.length_b   1.000
_cell.length_c   1.000
_cell.angle_alpha   90.00
_cell.angle_beta   90.00
_cell.angle_gamma   90.00
#
_symmetry.space_group_name_H-M   'P 1'
#
loop_
_entity.id
_entity.type
_entity.pdbx_description
1 polymer ?
#
loop_
_entity_poly.entity_id
_entity_poly.type
_entity_poly.pdbx_seq_one_letter_code
_entity_poly.pdbx_strand_id
1 'polypeptide(L)'
;MEGEGMKRTIWLVLILAFVLAGCKGEGEAPLATADAAAEDSAIQNENKLLNDQLILMQAQLQATEQELENLQIEMESKQPIDPYQELLIELTKQYPALRPFAAAQTWTSVTITNDLKTNAVLDPELLEIIGSYLVITGETIDFTNGPQSDIDNFSLLLANESGTYKIDIAGRDVMTFPELAPGVYFRISSNTADVGKALMSKPDYVPTDSWETRMLNSGMIHVKAEDSQFYMVSAFRTRGVAIQLLNAAKQEIAQPQSITENVLEEITFYLYGNKIQMNVYSTYIQIKDGSREIWYQVDKEVPKQIQGFISAG
;
A
#
# COMPACT_ATOMS: atom_id res chain seq x y z
N MET A 1 -31.70 -10.65 20.77
CA MET A 1 -31.56 -12.12 20.69
C MET A 1 -30.39 -12.50 21.56
N GLU A 2 -30.66 -12.69 22.85
CA GLU A 2 -29.69 -13.13 23.86
C GLU A 2 -30.42 -14.22 24.65
N GLY A 3 -29.90 -15.45 24.69
CA GLY A 3 -30.61 -16.52 25.41
C GLY A 3 -30.25 -17.98 25.14
N GLU A 4 -29.13 -18.32 24.50
CA GLU A 4 -28.76 -19.74 24.28
C GLU A 4 -27.41 -20.17 24.90
N GLY A 5 -26.57 -19.25 25.38
CA GLY A 5 -25.25 -19.59 25.92
C GLY A 5 -25.25 -20.24 27.33
N MET A 6 -26.28 -20.00 28.15
CA MET A 6 -26.21 -20.29 29.59
C MET A 6 -26.68 -21.72 29.98
N LYS A 7 -27.27 -22.48 29.05
CA LYS A 7 -27.80 -23.84 29.34
C LYS A 7 -26.81 -24.97 29.11
N ARG A 8 -25.70 -24.75 28.40
CA ARG A 8 -24.69 -25.80 28.12
C ARG A 8 -23.67 -25.98 29.24
N THR A 9 -23.35 -24.93 30.00
CA THR A 9 -22.31 -24.98 31.04
C THR A 9 -22.78 -25.72 32.31
N ILE A 10 -24.09 -25.75 32.59
CA ILE A 10 -24.65 -26.41 33.78
C ILE A 10 -24.68 -27.95 33.64
N TRP A 11 -24.74 -28.48 32.41
CA TRP A 11 -24.76 -29.93 32.18
C TRP A 11 -23.39 -30.60 32.31
N LEU A 12 -22.30 -29.89 32.00
CA LEU A 12 -20.93 -30.43 32.08
C LEU A 12 -20.41 -30.59 33.51
N VAL A 13 -20.86 -29.75 34.45
CA VAL A 13 -20.44 -29.82 35.85
C VAL A 13 -21.12 -30.99 36.59
N LEU A 14 -22.33 -31.39 36.19
CA LEU A 14 -23.07 -32.50 36.81
C LEU A 14 -22.56 -33.90 36.40
N ILE A 15 -21.93 -34.05 35.24
CA ILE A 15 -21.37 -35.33 34.78
C ILE A 15 -20.03 -35.63 35.48
N LEU A 16 -19.24 -34.61 35.82
CA LEU A 16 -17.96 -34.79 36.52
C LEU A 16 -18.14 -35.25 37.98
N ALA A 17 -19.26 -34.90 38.62
CA ALA A 17 -19.55 -35.29 40.01
C ALA A 17 -20.02 -36.75 40.16
N PHE A 18 -20.44 -37.43 39.08
CA PHE A 18 -20.91 -38.81 39.12
C PHE A 18 -19.82 -39.87 38.89
N VAL A 19 -18.62 -39.48 38.44
CA VAL A 19 -17.51 -40.41 38.18
C VAL A 19 -16.65 -40.68 39.44
N LEU A 20 -16.79 -39.88 40.50
CA LEU A 20 -16.00 -40.02 41.74
C LEU A 20 -16.71 -40.78 42.89
N ALA A 21 -17.87 -41.38 42.64
CA ALA A 21 -18.61 -42.13 43.65
C ALA A 21 -19.06 -43.49 43.12
N GLY A 22 -18.16 -44.48 43.14
CA GLY A 22 -18.59 -45.86 43.00
C GLY A 22 -17.50 -46.84 42.58
N CYS A 23 -16.80 -47.42 43.56
CA CYS A 23 -16.57 -48.87 43.66
C CYS A 23 -15.73 -49.18 44.91
N LYS A 24 -16.42 -49.32 46.05
CA LYS A 24 -15.97 -50.16 47.15
C LYS A 24 -16.68 -51.50 46.97
N GLY A 25 -15.92 -52.55 46.68
CA GLY A 25 -16.38 -53.94 46.65
C GLY A 25 -15.33 -54.79 47.31
N GLU A 26 -15.71 -55.36 48.45
CA GLU A 26 -14.90 -56.20 49.33
C GLU A 26 -14.60 -57.57 48.72
N GLY A 27 -13.46 -58.13 49.12
CA GLY A 27 -13.32 -59.57 49.29
C GLY A 27 -12.87 -60.35 48.06
N GLU A 28 -11.57 -60.53 47.94
CA GLU A 28 -10.93 -61.84 47.86
C GLU A 28 -9.41 -61.62 47.80
N ALA A 29 -8.67 -62.20 48.74
CA ALA A 29 -7.22 -62.26 48.68
C ALA A 29 -6.81 -63.49 47.86
N PRO A 30 -6.08 -63.34 46.75
CA PRO A 30 -5.11 -64.33 46.34
C PRO A 30 -3.72 -63.87 46.78
N LEU A 31 -3.04 -64.78 47.47
CA LEU A 31 -1.61 -64.81 47.75
C LEU A 31 -0.78 -63.92 46.81
N ALA A 32 -0.31 -62.79 47.33
CA ALA A 32 0.85 -62.10 46.75
C ALA A 32 2.05 -63.04 46.91
N THR A 33 2.42 -63.72 45.83
CA THR A 33 3.74 -64.34 45.73
C THR A 33 4.79 -63.23 45.89
N ALA A 34 5.96 -63.55 46.44
CA ALA A 34 7.03 -62.57 46.63
C ALA A 34 7.42 -61.83 45.33
N ASP A 35 7.11 -62.42 44.17
CA ASP A 35 7.25 -61.80 42.85
C ASP A 35 6.28 -60.61 42.62
N ALA A 36 5.03 -60.68 43.09
CA ALA A 36 4.06 -59.58 42.94
C ALA A 36 4.44 -58.34 43.80
N ALA A 37 4.99 -58.57 44.99
CA ALA A 37 5.50 -57.48 45.84
C ALA A 37 6.80 -56.85 45.28
N ALA A 38 7.62 -57.64 44.56
CA ALA A 38 8.80 -57.15 43.87
C ALA A 38 8.42 -56.34 42.61
N GLU A 39 7.41 -56.78 41.84
CA GLU A 39 6.86 -56.03 40.71
C GLU A 39 6.19 -54.72 41.15
N ASP A 40 5.39 -54.72 42.22
CA ASP A 40 4.78 -53.50 42.75
C ASP A 40 5.83 -52.48 43.22
N SER A 41 6.92 -52.95 43.85
CA SER A 41 8.05 -52.10 44.23
C SER A 41 8.77 -51.51 43.01
N ALA A 42 8.96 -52.30 41.95
CA ALA A 42 9.55 -51.82 40.70
C ALA A 42 8.67 -50.75 40.03
N ILE A 43 7.35 -50.98 39.97
CA ILE A 43 6.37 -50.04 39.41
C ILE A 43 6.29 -48.75 40.25
N GLN A 44 6.36 -48.84 41.58
CA GLN A 44 6.40 -47.66 42.45
C GLN A 44 7.67 -46.83 42.25
N ASN A 45 8.82 -47.49 42.08
CA ASN A 45 10.08 -46.81 41.81
C ASN A 45 10.09 -46.14 40.43
N GLU A 46 9.52 -46.80 39.41
CA GLU A 46 9.36 -46.23 38.06
C GLU A 46 8.39 -45.04 38.05
N ASN A 47 7.25 -45.16 38.73
CA ASN A 47 6.30 -44.04 38.88
C ASN A 47 6.93 -42.85 39.61
N LYS A 48 7.75 -43.11 40.65
CA LYS A 48 8.48 -42.06 41.34
C LYS A 48 9.49 -41.38 40.41
N LEU A 49 10.25 -42.16 39.64
CA LEU A 49 11.21 -41.63 38.68
C LEU A 49 10.52 -40.79 37.59
N LEU A 50 9.41 -41.27 37.04
CA LEU A 50 8.60 -40.54 36.06
C LEU A 50 8.02 -39.25 36.64
N ASN A 51 7.56 -39.28 37.89
CA ASN A 51 7.04 -38.10 38.58
C ASN A 51 8.16 -37.07 38.83
N ASP A 52 9.34 -37.52 39.25
CA ASP A 52 10.51 -36.64 39.42
C ASP A 52 10.96 -36.02 38.08
N GLN A 53 10.90 -36.78 36.97
CA GLN A 53 11.15 -36.28 35.62
C GLN A 53 10.11 -35.25 35.16
N LEU A 54 8.82 -35.47 35.46
CA LEU A 54 7.75 -34.53 35.14
C LEU A 54 7.92 -33.21 35.88
N ILE A 55 8.28 -33.25 37.18
CA ILE A 55 8.55 -32.05 37.97
C ILE A 55 9.73 -31.27 37.36
N LEU A 56 10.81 -31.97 36.98
CA LEU A 56 11.97 -31.34 36.36
C LEU A 56 11.61 -30.71 35.00
N MET A 57 10.86 -31.42 34.16
CA MET A 57 10.41 -30.89 32.87
C MET A 57 9.48 -29.68 33.02
N GLN A 58 8.56 -29.71 33.99
CA GLN A 58 7.69 -28.57 34.27
C GLN A 58 8.50 -27.34 34.72
N ALA A 59 9.51 -27.53 35.57
CA ALA A 59 10.40 -26.45 35.99
C ALA A 59 11.20 -25.88 34.81
N GLN A 60 11.71 -26.72 33.92
CA GLN A 60 12.42 -26.28 32.70
C GLN A 60 11.50 -25.53 31.73
N LEU A 61 10.27 -26.00 31.57
CA LEU A 61 9.29 -25.37 30.69
C LEU A 61 8.91 -23.98 31.20
N GLN A 62 8.64 -23.84 32.50
CA GLN A 62 8.40 -22.53 33.13
C GLN A 62 9.60 -21.59 33.00
N ALA A 63 10.83 -22.09 33.21
CA ALA A 63 12.02 -21.26 33.05
C ALA A 63 12.20 -20.78 31.59
N THR A 64 11.90 -21.64 30.62
CA THR A 64 11.97 -21.32 29.19
C THR A 64 10.88 -20.32 28.79
N GLU A 65 9.66 -20.48 29.30
CA GLU A 65 8.55 -19.54 29.08
C GLU A 65 8.89 -18.16 29.65
N GLN A 66 9.47 -18.10 30.85
CA GLN A 66 9.91 -16.86 31.47
C GLN A 66 11.04 -16.19 30.68
N GLU A 67 11.98 -16.96 30.15
CA GLU A 67 13.06 -16.46 29.30
C GLU A 67 12.53 -15.91 27.97
N LEU A 68 11.55 -16.59 27.35
CA LEU A 68 10.87 -16.11 26.15
C LEU A 68 10.10 -14.81 26.40
N GLU A 69 9.39 -14.71 27.52
CA GLU A 69 8.68 -13.49 27.92
C GLU A 69 9.67 -12.32 28.11
N ASN A 70 10.77 -12.56 28.80
CA ASN A 70 11.82 -11.55 29.00
C ASN A 70 12.45 -11.11 27.67
N LEU A 71 12.73 -12.05 26.76
CA LEU A 71 13.24 -11.74 25.43
C LEU A 71 12.23 -10.97 24.57
N GLN A 72 10.93 -11.29 24.68
CA GLN A 72 9.87 -10.51 24.01
C GLN A 72 9.83 -9.07 24.51
N ILE A 73 9.85 -8.86 25.82
CA ILE A 73 9.87 -7.52 26.44
C ILE A 73 11.14 -6.76 26.02
N GLU A 74 12.29 -7.42 25.97
CA GLU A 74 13.54 -6.83 25.52
C GLU A 74 13.50 -6.45 24.02
N MET A 75 12.88 -7.28 23.18
CA MET A 75 12.69 -6.99 21.76
C MET A 75 11.71 -5.84 21.51
N GLU A 76 10.61 -5.77 22.28
CA GLU A 76 9.63 -4.68 22.19
C GLU A 76 10.21 -3.34 22.67
N SER A 77 11.01 -3.36 23.75
CA SER A 77 11.65 -2.15 24.29
C SER A 77 12.87 -1.67 23.48
N LYS A 78 13.44 -2.53 22.61
CA LYS A 78 14.55 -2.22 21.72
C LYS A 78 14.14 -2.08 20.26
N GLN A 79 12.86 -1.97 19.94
CA GLN A 79 12.49 -1.58 18.57
C GLN A 79 13.19 -0.24 18.26
N PRO A 80 14.12 -0.21 17.30
CA PRO A 80 14.75 1.04 16.91
C PRO A 80 13.62 1.96 16.50
N ILE A 81 13.55 3.16 17.09
CA ILE A 81 12.73 4.21 16.52
C ILE A 81 13.17 4.30 15.06
N ASP A 82 12.21 4.10 14.16
CA ASP A 82 12.47 4.21 12.73
C ASP A 82 13.18 5.56 12.51
N PRO A 83 14.37 5.60 11.89
CA PRO A 83 15.07 6.85 11.60
C PRO A 83 14.17 7.91 10.93
N TYR A 84 13.16 7.47 10.17
CA TYR A 84 12.13 8.36 9.61
C TYR A 84 11.23 8.99 10.68
N GLN A 85 10.82 8.23 11.70
CA GLN A 85 10.01 8.75 12.80
C GLN A 85 10.79 9.74 13.65
N GLU A 86 12.06 9.48 13.93
CA GLU A 86 12.92 10.40 14.68
C GLU A 86 13.09 11.74 13.93
N LEU A 87 13.33 11.67 12.62
CA LEU A 87 13.38 12.85 11.76
C LEU A 87 12.07 13.64 11.80
N LEU A 88 10.92 12.98 11.65
CA LEU A 88 9.61 13.64 11.67
C LEU A 88 9.33 14.30 13.03
N ILE A 89 9.72 13.65 14.12
CA ILE A 89 9.62 14.24 15.47
C ILE A 89 10.44 15.52 15.56
N GLU A 90 11.69 15.52 15.09
CA GLU A 90 12.56 16.69 15.19
C GLU A 90 12.10 17.82 14.25
N LEU A 91 11.71 17.47 13.02
CA LEU A 91 11.18 18.41 12.03
C LEU A 91 9.90 19.09 12.53
N THR A 92 8.99 18.35 13.17
CA THR A 92 7.75 18.94 13.72
C THR A 92 7.98 19.73 15.00
N LYS A 93 9.08 19.53 15.73
CA LYS A 93 9.50 20.44 16.81
C LYS A 93 10.05 21.75 16.23
N GLN A 94 10.89 21.67 15.21
CA GLN A 94 11.52 22.83 14.59
C GLN A 94 10.52 23.66 13.77
N TYR A 95 9.61 23.00 13.05
CA TYR A 95 8.58 23.61 12.21
C TYR A 95 7.19 22.99 12.51
N PRO A 96 6.52 23.39 13.60
CA PRO A 96 5.22 22.81 13.99
C PRO A 96 4.13 22.92 12.93
N ALA A 97 4.18 23.96 12.09
CA ALA A 97 3.25 24.17 11.00
C ALA A 97 3.36 23.11 9.88
N LEU A 98 4.45 22.34 9.82
CA LEU A 98 4.65 21.27 8.85
C LEU A 98 4.05 19.93 9.29
N ARG A 99 3.44 19.86 10.47
CA ARG A 99 2.78 18.64 10.98
C ARG A 99 1.81 17.98 9.97
N PRO A 100 1.01 18.71 9.18
CA PRO A 100 0.17 18.08 8.16
C PRO A 100 0.96 17.25 7.14
N PHE A 101 2.23 17.57 6.88
CA PHE A 101 3.04 16.86 5.88
C PHE A 101 3.81 15.67 6.46
N ALA A 102 3.62 15.33 7.74
CA ALA A 102 4.25 14.17 8.36
C ALA A 102 3.55 12.83 8.02
N ALA A 103 2.35 12.89 7.46
CA ALA A 103 1.57 11.73 7.03
C ALA A 103 0.63 12.12 5.89
N ALA A 104 0.07 11.12 5.19
CA ALA A 104 -0.88 11.37 4.10
C ALA A 104 -2.05 12.23 4.58
N GLN A 105 -2.44 13.21 3.78
CA GLN A 105 -3.51 14.17 4.11
C GLN A 105 -4.67 14.07 3.14
N THR A 106 -5.88 14.30 3.66
CA THR A 106 -7.04 14.56 2.82
C THR A 106 -7.12 16.05 2.51
N TRP A 107 -6.88 16.40 1.26
CA TRP A 107 -7.03 17.77 0.76
C TRP A 107 -8.45 17.99 0.25
N THR A 108 -8.99 19.18 0.48
CA THR A 108 -10.30 19.61 -0.08
C THR A 108 -10.14 20.25 -1.44
N SER A 109 -8.96 20.83 -1.73
CA SER A 109 -8.60 21.29 -3.07
C SER A 109 -7.08 21.33 -3.22
N VAL A 110 -6.65 21.13 -4.46
CA VAL A 110 -5.26 21.32 -4.88
C VAL A 110 -5.28 22.21 -6.11
N THR A 111 -4.53 23.31 -6.06
CA THR A 111 -4.36 24.20 -7.20
C THR A 111 -2.91 24.15 -7.64
N ILE A 112 -2.68 23.73 -8.88
CA ILE A 112 -1.36 23.59 -9.48
C ILE A 112 -1.09 24.83 -10.32
N THR A 113 0.00 25.52 -10.01
CA THR A 113 0.40 26.74 -10.71
C THR A 113 1.81 26.60 -11.25
N ASN A 114 1.97 26.89 -12.54
CA ASN A 114 3.26 27.22 -13.14
C ASN A 114 3.18 28.61 -13.79
N ASP A 115 4.29 29.07 -14.35
CA ASP A 115 4.41 30.41 -14.95
C ASP A 115 3.36 30.73 -16.03
N LEU A 116 2.70 29.70 -16.59
CA LEU A 116 1.77 29.83 -17.70
C LEU A 116 0.30 29.73 -17.28
N LYS A 117 -0.01 28.92 -16.26
CA LYS A 117 -1.41 28.65 -15.90
C LYS A 117 -1.58 28.11 -14.49
N THR A 118 -2.79 28.32 -14.00
CA THR A 118 -3.34 27.72 -12.80
C THR A 118 -4.41 26.68 -13.17
N ASN A 119 -4.27 25.45 -12.67
CA ASN A 119 -5.26 24.38 -12.82
C ASN A 119 -5.73 23.90 -11.44
N ALA A 120 -7.03 23.96 -11.21
CA ALA A 120 -7.64 23.43 -9.98
C ALA A 120 -8.00 21.96 -10.15
N VAL A 121 -7.66 21.16 -9.14
CA VAL A 121 -8.01 19.74 -8.99
C VAL A 121 -9.07 19.63 -7.90
N LEU A 122 -10.21 19.05 -8.27
CA LEU A 122 -11.36 18.84 -7.39
C LEU A 122 -11.82 17.37 -7.35
N ASP A 123 -11.17 16.50 -8.12
CA ASP A 123 -11.47 15.07 -8.15
C ASP A 123 -11.02 14.43 -6.82
N PRO A 124 -11.94 13.88 -6.01
CA PRO A 124 -11.61 13.36 -4.69
C PRO A 124 -10.54 12.27 -4.69
N GLU A 125 -10.56 11.39 -5.68
CA GLU A 125 -9.61 10.27 -5.75
C GLU A 125 -8.20 10.78 -6.10
N LEU A 126 -8.13 11.74 -7.02
CA LEU A 126 -6.87 12.39 -7.34
C LEU A 126 -6.33 13.22 -6.16
N LEU A 127 -7.21 13.89 -5.41
CA LEU A 127 -6.83 14.62 -4.19
C LEU A 127 -6.23 13.70 -3.12
N GLU A 128 -6.82 12.52 -2.92
CA GLU A 128 -6.32 11.50 -2.01
C GLU A 128 -4.91 11.03 -2.40
N ILE A 129 -4.70 10.73 -3.69
CA ILE A 129 -3.40 10.30 -4.21
C ILE A 129 -2.34 11.39 -4.03
N ILE A 130 -2.67 12.65 -4.36
CA ILE A 130 -1.77 13.79 -4.14
C ILE A 130 -1.40 13.89 -2.65
N GLY A 131 -2.39 13.71 -1.77
CA GLY A 131 -2.19 13.66 -0.33
C GLY A 131 -1.15 12.65 0.12
N SER A 132 -1.11 11.48 -0.51
CA SER A 132 -0.14 10.42 -0.18
C SER A 132 1.29 10.72 -0.65
N TYR A 133 1.48 11.53 -1.70
CA TYR A 133 2.80 11.79 -2.27
C TYR A 133 3.52 13.01 -1.69
N LEU A 134 2.80 13.87 -0.99
CA LEU A 134 3.33 15.08 -0.35
C LEU A 134 3.83 14.84 1.08
N VAL A 135 3.93 13.57 1.50
CA VAL A 135 4.50 13.21 2.81
C VAL A 135 6.00 13.46 2.81
N ILE A 136 6.49 14.20 3.81
CA ILE A 136 7.91 14.43 4.02
C ILE A 136 8.54 13.12 4.49
N THR A 137 9.55 12.67 3.77
CA THR A 137 10.31 11.44 4.04
C THR A 137 11.77 11.72 4.43
N GLY A 138 12.20 12.98 4.40
CA GLY A 138 13.59 13.37 4.56
C GLY A 138 13.77 14.89 4.59
N GLU A 139 14.80 15.39 5.26
CA GLU A 139 15.42 16.64 4.81
C GLU A 139 16.43 16.28 3.71
N THR A 140 16.40 17.03 2.61
CA THR A 140 17.39 16.79 1.55
C THR A 140 18.71 17.45 1.89
N ILE A 141 19.77 16.78 1.46
CA ILE A 141 21.17 17.19 1.54
C ILE A 141 21.33 18.60 0.98
N ASP A 142 22.18 19.40 1.63
CA ASP A 142 22.60 20.73 1.22
C ASP A 142 22.94 20.77 -0.28
N PHE A 143 22.01 21.29 -1.08
CA PHE A 143 22.21 21.42 -2.52
C PHE A 143 23.11 22.64 -2.76
N THR A 144 24.43 22.43 -2.78
CA THR A 144 25.41 23.51 -3.03
C THR A 144 25.11 24.30 -4.32
N ASN A 145 24.46 23.68 -5.30
CA ASN A 145 24.04 24.30 -6.57
C ASN A 145 22.51 24.26 -6.80
N GLY A 146 21.72 24.07 -5.74
CA GLY A 146 20.27 23.84 -5.85
C GLY A 146 19.90 22.46 -6.41
N PRO A 147 18.63 22.02 -6.26
CA PRO A 147 18.15 20.79 -6.85
C PRO A 147 18.26 20.86 -8.38
N GLN A 148 18.84 19.82 -8.98
CA GLN A 148 18.86 19.65 -10.43
C GLN A 148 17.61 18.88 -10.83
N SER A 149 16.73 19.52 -11.59
CA SER A 149 15.43 18.95 -11.94
C SER A 149 15.35 18.61 -13.43
N ASP A 150 14.75 17.47 -13.74
CA ASP A 150 14.34 17.08 -15.10
C ASP A 150 12.89 17.48 -15.40
N ILE A 151 12.24 18.19 -14.46
CA ILE A 151 10.93 18.81 -14.60
C ILE A 151 11.01 20.29 -14.26
N ASP A 152 10.12 21.09 -14.85
CA ASP A 152 9.97 22.48 -14.40
C ASP A 152 9.44 22.54 -12.97
N ASN A 153 9.89 23.58 -12.27
CA ASN A 153 9.36 23.89 -10.96
C ASN A 153 7.89 24.31 -11.07
N PHE A 154 7.09 23.92 -10.09
CA PHE A 154 5.69 24.32 -10.01
C PHE A 154 5.27 24.48 -8.56
N SER A 155 4.28 25.34 -8.33
CA SER A 155 3.70 25.56 -7.00
C SER A 155 2.39 24.80 -6.86
N LEU A 156 2.12 24.31 -5.66
CA LEU A 156 0.83 23.80 -5.26
C LEU A 156 0.27 24.69 -4.15
N LEU A 157 -0.99 25.10 -4.31
CA LEU A 157 -1.78 25.68 -3.24
C LEU A 157 -2.76 24.61 -2.77
N LEU A 158 -2.54 24.13 -1.55
CA LEU A 158 -3.27 23.02 -0.94
C LEU A 158 -4.22 23.59 0.11
N ALA A 159 -5.48 23.17 0.12
CA ALA A 159 -6.41 23.51 1.19
C ALA A 159 -6.93 22.24 1.86
N ASN A 160 -7.04 22.29 3.19
CA ASN A 160 -7.75 21.32 4.00
C ASN A 160 -8.54 22.04 5.11
N GLU A 161 -9.14 21.29 6.03
CA GLU A 161 -9.91 21.85 7.15
C GLU A 161 -9.05 22.71 8.10
N SER A 162 -7.73 22.48 8.14
CA SER A 162 -6.80 23.19 9.02
C SER A 162 -6.26 24.48 8.42
N GLY A 163 -6.38 24.69 7.10
CA GLY A 163 -5.93 25.91 6.45
C GLY A 163 -5.49 25.72 5.01
N THR A 164 -4.70 26.69 4.53
CA THR A 164 -4.15 26.71 3.17
C THR A 164 -2.63 26.77 3.24
N TYR A 165 -1.97 25.97 2.40
CA TYR A 165 -0.53 25.79 2.37
C TYR A 165 -0.03 26.00 0.96
N LYS A 166 0.94 26.89 0.80
CA LYS A 166 1.70 27.02 -0.44
C LYS A 166 2.97 26.19 -0.34
N ILE A 167 3.17 25.31 -1.31
CA ILE A 167 4.39 24.52 -1.47
C ILE A 167 4.94 24.70 -2.88
N ASP A 168 6.26 24.66 -3.01
CA ASP A 168 6.91 24.67 -4.32
C ASP A 168 7.65 23.35 -4.52
N ILE A 169 7.37 22.69 -5.64
CA ILE A 169 8.08 21.50 -6.09
C ILE A 169 9.29 21.98 -6.91
N ALA A 170 10.47 21.85 -6.31
CA ALA A 170 11.73 22.37 -6.85
C ALA A 170 12.56 21.29 -7.58
N GLY A 171 12.06 20.04 -7.58
CA GLY A 171 12.72 18.90 -8.18
C GLY A 171 11.83 17.67 -8.14
N ARG A 172 12.29 16.56 -8.73
CA ARG A 172 11.48 15.34 -8.88
C ARG A 172 10.93 14.82 -7.54
N ASP A 173 11.76 14.82 -6.50
CA ASP A 173 11.44 14.36 -5.15
C ASP A 173 11.69 15.45 -4.11
N VAL A 174 11.67 16.73 -4.52
CA VAL A 174 12.06 17.87 -3.67
C VAL A 174 10.94 18.89 -3.57
N MET A 175 10.56 19.20 -2.34
CA MET A 175 9.54 20.19 -1.98
C MET A 175 10.13 21.25 -1.07
N THR A 176 9.65 22.48 -1.19
CA THR A 176 10.00 23.59 -0.31
C THR A 176 8.74 24.28 0.20
N PHE A 177 8.87 24.94 1.35
CA PHE A 177 7.80 25.73 1.96
C PHE A 177 8.27 27.19 2.09
N PRO A 178 8.01 28.04 1.08
CA PRO A 178 8.52 29.42 1.07
C PRO A 178 8.15 30.22 2.30
N GLU A 179 6.98 29.94 2.89
CA GLU A 179 6.44 30.68 4.04
C GLU A 179 6.67 29.98 5.39
N LEU A 180 6.73 28.65 5.42
CA LEU A 180 6.77 27.88 6.68
C LEU A 180 8.19 27.45 7.09
N ALA A 181 9.06 27.20 6.11
CA ALA A 181 10.45 26.78 6.31
C ALA A 181 11.32 27.32 5.17
N PRO A 182 11.55 28.65 5.11
CA PRO A 182 12.23 29.29 3.98
C PRO A 182 13.67 28.81 3.85
N GLY A 183 14.05 28.43 2.63
CA GLY A 183 15.41 27.95 2.30
C GLY A 183 15.69 26.50 2.69
N VAL A 184 14.70 25.78 3.23
CA VAL A 184 14.83 24.35 3.55
C VAL A 184 14.19 23.51 2.44
N TYR A 185 14.87 22.42 2.10
CA TYR A 185 14.43 21.47 1.09
C TYR A 185 14.06 20.14 1.75
N PHE A 186 12.89 19.63 1.41
CA PHE A 186 12.33 18.41 1.96
C PHE A 186 12.17 17.36 0.88
N ARG A 187 12.42 16.10 1.25
CA ARG A 187 12.26 14.96 0.37
C ARG A 187 10.83 14.44 0.42
N ILE A 188 10.26 14.17 -0.75
CA ILE A 188 8.91 13.60 -0.92
C ILE A 188 8.93 12.46 -1.95
N SER A 189 7.77 11.90 -2.26
CA SER A 189 7.66 10.91 -3.34
C SER A 189 8.05 11.51 -4.69
N SER A 190 8.85 10.77 -5.47
CA SER A 190 9.18 11.13 -6.85
C SER A 190 7.96 11.18 -7.78
N ASN A 191 6.86 10.52 -7.39
CA ASN A 191 5.61 10.52 -8.16
C ASN A 191 4.92 11.90 -8.12
N THR A 192 5.26 12.78 -7.17
CA THR A 192 4.74 14.15 -7.14
C THR A 192 5.09 14.93 -8.41
N ALA A 193 6.30 14.71 -8.93
CA ALA A 193 6.72 15.29 -10.22
C ALA A 193 5.85 14.82 -11.37
N ASP A 194 5.42 13.57 -11.35
CA ASP A 194 4.58 12.99 -12.39
C ASP A 194 3.14 13.53 -12.32
N VAL A 195 2.62 13.83 -11.11
CA VAL A 195 1.39 14.63 -10.93
C VAL A 195 1.55 16.00 -11.59
N GLY A 196 2.63 16.71 -11.28
CA GLY A 196 2.95 18.02 -11.87
C GLY A 196 2.97 17.94 -13.39
N LYS A 197 3.74 17.00 -13.94
CA LYS A 197 3.86 16.76 -15.39
C LYS A 197 2.51 16.45 -16.04
N ALA A 198 1.63 15.71 -15.38
CA ALA A 198 0.31 15.38 -15.91
C ALA A 198 -0.63 16.60 -15.98
N LEU A 199 -0.52 17.54 -15.05
CA LEU A 199 -1.55 18.55 -14.78
C LEU A 199 -1.10 20.00 -15.01
N MET A 200 0.19 20.30 -15.03
CA MET A 200 0.72 21.64 -15.32
C MET A 200 0.51 21.99 -16.81
N SER A 201 0.69 23.26 -17.18
CA SER A 201 0.67 23.61 -18.61
C SER A 201 1.99 23.25 -19.27
N LYS A 202 1.91 22.90 -20.56
CA LYS A 202 3.11 22.57 -21.34
C LYS A 202 3.99 23.82 -21.48
N PRO A 203 5.29 23.76 -21.14
CA PRO A 203 6.21 24.86 -21.36
C PRO A 203 6.44 25.12 -22.85
N ASP A 204 6.67 26.37 -23.24
CA ASP A 204 6.81 26.78 -24.66
C ASP A 204 8.02 26.16 -25.35
N TYR A 205 9.10 25.90 -24.61
CA TYR A 205 10.32 25.30 -25.15
C TYR A 205 10.20 23.78 -25.34
N VAL A 206 9.16 23.14 -24.78
CA VAL A 206 8.91 21.70 -24.97
C VAL A 206 8.20 21.50 -26.31
N PRO A 207 8.80 20.74 -27.26
CA PRO A 207 8.23 20.57 -28.59
C PRO A 207 6.85 19.91 -28.56
N THR A 208 6.12 20.03 -29.66
CA THR A 208 4.87 19.29 -29.83
C THR A 208 5.20 17.86 -30.23
N ASP A 209 4.87 16.94 -29.33
CA ASP A 209 5.12 15.51 -29.49
C ASP A 209 3.98 14.80 -30.24
N SER A 210 4.33 13.66 -30.86
CA SER A 210 3.35 12.71 -31.38
C SER A 210 2.52 12.10 -30.25
N TRP A 211 1.33 11.56 -30.53
CA TRP A 211 0.48 10.95 -29.49
C TRP A 211 1.17 9.76 -28.82
N GLU A 212 1.97 8.99 -29.57
CA GLU A 212 2.77 7.88 -29.05
C GLU A 212 3.78 8.36 -28.01
N THR A 213 4.51 9.43 -28.35
CA THR A 213 5.51 10.04 -27.48
C THR A 213 4.85 10.65 -26.24
N ARG A 214 3.66 11.25 -26.40
CA ARG A 214 2.88 11.76 -25.27
C ARG A 214 2.42 10.64 -24.32
N MET A 215 1.92 9.51 -24.83
CA MET A 215 1.55 8.36 -23.98
C MET A 215 2.74 7.81 -23.20
N LEU A 216 3.91 7.67 -23.84
CA LEU A 216 5.13 7.21 -23.18
C LEU A 216 5.62 8.14 -22.08
N ASN A 217 5.35 9.44 -22.23
CA ASN A 217 5.84 10.49 -21.34
C ASN A 217 4.76 11.00 -20.36
N SER A 218 3.54 10.47 -20.38
CA SER A 218 2.49 10.83 -19.43
C SER A 218 2.93 10.62 -17.99
N GLY A 219 2.58 11.56 -17.13
CA GLY A 219 2.88 11.44 -15.69
C GLY A 219 1.83 10.59 -14.95
N MET A 220 0.62 10.50 -15.49
CA MET A 220 -0.48 9.81 -14.84
C MET A 220 -1.41 9.18 -15.87
N ILE A 221 -2.03 8.09 -15.47
CA ILE A 221 -3.20 7.52 -16.17
C ILE A 221 -4.41 7.48 -15.23
N HIS A 222 -5.60 7.65 -15.78
CA HIS A 222 -6.86 7.29 -15.15
C HIS A 222 -7.39 6.06 -15.84
N VAL A 223 -7.68 5.02 -15.08
CA VAL A 223 -8.20 3.74 -15.59
C VAL A 223 -9.63 3.60 -15.11
N LYS A 224 -10.53 3.27 -16.03
CA LYS A 224 -11.91 2.92 -15.74
C LYS A 224 -12.21 1.53 -16.32
N ALA A 225 -12.48 0.60 -15.42
CA ALA A 225 -12.95 -0.75 -15.70
C ALA A 225 -14.46 -0.86 -15.40
N GLU A 226 -15.04 -2.05 -15.54
CA GLU A 226 -16.47 -2.31 -15.32
C GLU A 226 -16.94 -1.90 -13.91
N ASP A 227 -16.18 -2.26 -12.87
CA ASP A 227 -16.55 -2.05 -11.46
C ASP A 227 -15.57 -1.16 -10.68
N SER A 228 -14.56 -0.58 -11.34
CA SER A 228 -13.55 0.24 -10.68
C SER A 228 -13.12 1.40 -11.56
N GLN A 229 -12.73 2.50 -10.90
CA GLN A 229 -11.96 3.56 -11.53
C GLN A 229 -10.86 3.94 -10.56
N PHE A 230 -9.68 4.25 -11.09
CA PHE A 230 -8.58 4.76 -10.30
C PHE A 230 -7.54 5.50 -11.09
N TYR A 231 -6.80 6.37 -10.40
CA TYR A 231 -5.62 7.01 -10.95
C TYR A 231 -4.35 6.23 -10.60
N MET A 232 -3.44 6.17 -11.55
CA MET A 232 -2.12 5.60 -11.37
C MET A 232 -1.07 6.64 -11.76
N VAL A 233 -0.26 7.02 -10.78
CA VAL A 233 0.85 7.96 -10.94
C VAL A 233 2.14 7.20 -10.75
N SER A 234 2.66 6.66 -11.84
CA SER A 234 3.91 5.91 -11.85
C SER A 234 4.47 5.93 -13.26
N ALA A 235 5.57 6.67 -13.47
CA ALA A 235 6.23 6.71 -14.78
C ALA A 235 6.53 5.30 -15.33
N PHE A 236 6.93 4.34 -14.47
CA PHE A 236 7.18 2.96 -14.87
C PHE A 236 5.91 2.28 -15.39
N ARG A 237 4.81 2.29 -14.63
CA ARG A 237 3.58 1.59 -15.02
C ARG A 237 2.87 2.29 -16.18
N THR A 238 2.76 3.61 -16.16
CA THR A 238 2.19 4.41 -17.25
C THR A 238 2.92 4.13 -18.57
N ARG A 239 4.26 4.16 -18.55
CA ARG A 239 5.06 3.80 -19.72
C ARG A 239 4.90 2.34 -20.11
N GLY A 240 4.82 1.43 -19.13
CA GLY A 240 4.60 0.00 -19.34
C GLY A 240 3.33 -0.28 -20.14
N VAL A 241 2.21 0.38 -19.79
CA VAL A 241 0.95 0.29 -20.52
C VAL A 241 1.10 0.79 -21.97
N ALA A 242 1.69 1.97 -22.17
CA ALA A 242 1.89 2.53 -23.51
C ALA A 242 2.78 1.61 -24.38
N ILE A 243 3.84 1.04 -23.81
CA ILE A 243 4.75 0.13 -24.50
C ILE A 243 4.03 -1.11 -25.03
N GLN A 244 3.05 -1.67 -24.30
CA GLN A 244 2.33 -2.87 -24.76
C GLN A 244 1.64 -2.61 -26.10
N LEU A 245 0.96 -1.48 -26.25
CA LEU A 245 0.36 -1.10 -27.53
C LEU A 245 1.43 -0.78 -28.58
N LEU A 246 2.42 0.03 -28.23
CA LEU A 246 3.37 0.57 -29.20
C LEU A 246 4.28 -0.51 -29.80
N ASN A 247 4.65 -1.52 -29.00
CA ASN A 247 5.45 -2.66 -29.46
C ASN A 247 4.63 -3.80 -30.06
N ALA A 248 3.32 -3.83 -29.84
CA ALA A 248 2.46 -4.87 -30.42
C ALA A 248 2.52 -4.88 -31.94
N ALA A 249 2.51 -6.08 -32.51
CA ALA A 249 2.09 -6.30 -33.89
C ALA A 249 0.61 -5.90 -33.99
N LYS A 250 0.35 -4.81 -34.71
CA LYS A 250 -0.97 -4.19 -34.83
C LYS A 250 -1.19 -3.71 -36.26
N GLN A 251 -2.44 -3.72 -36.69
CA GLN A 251 -2.84 -3.17 -37.98
C GLN A 251 -3.79 -2.00 -37.75
N GLU A 252 -3.45 -0.83 -38.29
CA GLU A 252 -4.38 0.30 -38.34
C GLU A 252 -5.55 -0.05 -39.27
N ILE A 253 -6.77 0.11 -38.79
CA ILE A 253 -8.01 -0.18 -39.52
C ILE A 253 -8.93 1.03 -39.51
N ALA A 254 -9.91 1.07 -40.41
CA ALA A 254 -11.01 2.01 -40.29
C ALA A 254 -11.85 1.69 -39.04
N GLN A 255 -12.55 2.69 -38.52
CA GLN A 255 -13.50 2.50 -37.43
C GLN A 255 -14.46 1.34 -37.76
N PRO A 256 -14.58 0.32 -36.87
CA PRO A 256 -15.51 -0.78 -37.07
C PRO A 256 -16.95 -0.25 -37.18
N GLN A 257 -17.71 -0.74 -38.16
CA GLN A 257 -19.11 -0.33 -38.35
C GLN A 257 -20.02 -0.75 -37.19
N SER A 258 -19.66 -1.84 -36.51
CA SER A 258 -20.29 -2.29 -35.27
C SER A 258 -19.22 -2.89 -34.35
N ILE A 259 -19.29 -2.53 -33.07
CA ILE A 259 -18.44 -3.11 -32.02
C ILE A 259 -19.36 -3.93 -31.14
N THR A 260 -19.24 -5.26 -31.24
CA THR A 260 -20.01 -6.21 -30.42
C THR A 260 -19.29 -6.55 -29.11
N GLU A 261 -18.06 -6.09 -28.96
CA GLU A 261 -17.22 -6.32 -27.78
C GLU A 261 -17.45 -5.24 -26.72
N ASN A 262 -17.49 -5.63 -25.45
CA ASN A 262 -17.46 -4.68 -24.35
C ASN A 262 -16.05 -4.06 -24.24
N VAL A 263 -16.00 -2.79 -23.83
CA VAL A 263 -14.74 -2.15 -23.43
C VAL A 263 -14.26 -2.87 -22.17
N LEU A 264 -13.05 -3.40 -22.22
CA LEU A 264 -12.39 -4.03 -21.07
C LEU A 264 -11.85 -2.95 -20.13
N GLU A 265 -11.19 -1.94 -20.70
CA GLU A 265 -10.57 -0.83 -19.96
C GLU A 265 -10.67 0.46 -20.77
N GLU A 266 -11.03 1.56 -20.12
CA GLU A 266 -10.87 2.92 -20.64
C GLU A 266 -9.70 3.58 -19.88
N ILE A 267 -8.63 3.90 -20.60
CA ILE A 267 -7.40 4.44 -20.04
C ILE A 267 -7.16 5.84 -20.59
N THR A 268 -7.16 6.84 -19.72
CA THR A 268 -6.84 8.22 -20.10
C THR A 268 -5.44 8.59 -19.62
N PHE A 269 -4.56 8.89 -20.56
CA PHE A 269 -3.20 9.38 -20.34
C PHE A 269 -3.18 10.89 -20.20
N TYR A 270 -2.51 11.39 -19.16
CA TYR A 270 -2.39 12.82 -18.87
C TYR A 270 -0.95 13.31 -19.06
N LEU A 271 -0.78 14.31 -19.92
CA LEU A 271 0.48 15.01 -20.10
C LEU A 271 0.23 16.50 -20.35
N TYR A 272 0.71 17.33 -19.44
CA TYR A 272 0.58 18.78 -19.47
C TYR A 272 -0.86 19.28 -19.67
N GLY A 273 -1.81 18.67 -18.96
CA GLY A 273 -3.24 18.93 -19.07
C GLY A 273 -3.92 18.37 -20.33
N ASN A 274 -3.16 17.84 -21.28
CA ASN A 274 -3.69 17.16 -22.46
C ASN A 274 -4.04 15.71 -22.14
N LYS A 275 -5.08 15.20 -22.80
CA LYS A 275 -5.62 13.87 -22.59
C LYS A 275 -5.50 13.05 -23.87
N ILE A 276 -5.02 11.81 -23.75
CA ILE A 276 -5.15 10.79 -24.79
C ILE A 276 -5.96 9.65 -24.17
N GLN A 277 -7.10 9.33 -24.76
CA GLN A 277 -7.94 8.23 -24.31
C GLN A 277 -7.65 6.98 -25.14
N MET A 278 -7.48 5.86 -24.46
CA MET A 278 -7.30 4.54 -25.03
C MET A 278 -8.41 3.63 -24.53
N ASN A 279 -9.29 3.18 -25.43
CA ASN A 279 -10.29 2.16 -25.12
C ASN A 279 -9.79 0.80 -25.59
N VAL A 280 -9.70 -0.13 -24.65
CA VAL A 280 -9.18 -1.48 -24.87
C VAL A 280 -10.35 -2.44 -24.99
N TYR A 281 -10.43 -3.14 -26.13
CA TYR A 281 -11.37 -4.23 -26.38
C TYR A 281 -10.61 -5.56 -26.42
N SER A 282 -11.30 -6.69 -26.62
CA SER A 282 -10.65 -7.99 -26.67
C SER A 282 -9.80 -8.21 -27.93
N THR A 283 -10.14 -7.56 -29.04
CA THR A 283 -9.37 -7.65 -30.30
C THR A 283 -9.08 -6.30 -30.97
N TYR A 284 -9.50 -5.20 -30.34
CA TYR A 284 -9.30 -3.85 -30.85
C TYR A 284 -8.74 -2.92 -29.78
N ILE A 285 -8.02 -1.89 -30.22
CA ILE A 285 -7.66 -0.74 -29.39
C ILE A 285 -8.03 0.53 -30.15
N GLN A 286 -8.79 1.40 -29.51
CA GLN A 286 -9.14 2.72 -30.02
C GLN A 286 -8.31 3.77 -29.29
N ILE A 287 -7.69 4.69 -30.04
CA ILE A 287 -6.98 5.85 -29.51
C ILE A 287 -7.72 7.12 -29.93
N LYS A 288 -8.05 7.97 -28.96
CA LYS A 288 -8.63 9.31 -29.17
C LYS A 288 -7.67 10.37 -28.64
N ASP A 289 -7.32 11.29 -29.51
CA ASP A 289 -6.44 12.42 -29.22
C ASP A 289 -7.03 13.70 -29.82
N GLY A 290 -7.77 14.44 -29.00
CA GLY A 290 -8.58 15.57 -29.45
C GLY A 290 -9.66 15.13 -30.45
N SER A 291 -9.61 15.65 -31.68
CA SER A 291 -10.51 15.27 -32.76
C SER A 291 -10.04 14.05 -33.57
N ARG A 292 -8.80 13.57 -33.33
CA ARG A 292 -8.25 12.42 -34.04
C ARG A 292 -8.68 11.13 -33.36
N GLU A 293 -9.13 10.18 -34.15
CA GLU A 293 -9.49 8.84 -33.72
C GLU A 293 -8.76 7.81 -34.58
N ILE A 294 -8.11 6.84 -33.94
CA ILE A 294 -7.33 5.78 -34.60
C ILE A 294 -7.79 4.43 -34.04
N TRP A 295 -7.94 3.45 -34.92
CA TRP A 295 -8.32 2.10 -34.56
C TRP A 295 -7.23 1.11 -34.95
N TYR A 296 -6.90 0.23 -34.01
CA TYR A 296 -5.99 -0.87 -34.24
C TYR A 296 -6.70 -2.20 -34.03
N GLN A 297 -6.50 -3.13 -34.97
CA GLN A 297 -6.70 -4.54 -34.71
C GLN A 297 -5.43 -5.12 -34.08
N VAL A 298 -5.60 -5.84 -32.98
CA VAL A 298 -4.50 -6.40 -32.18
C VAL A 298 -4.74 -7.87 -31.84
N ASP A 299 -3.67 -8.58 -31.50
CA ASP A 299 -3.77 -9.92 -30.93
C ASP A 299 -4.38 -9.87 -29.52
N LYS A 300 -5.09 -10.92 -29.12
CA LYS A 300 -5.78 -11.05 -27.83
C LYS A 300 -4.84 -10.99 -26.62
N GLU A 301 -3.55 -11.24 -26.80
CA GLU A 301 -2.57 -11.12 -25.72
C GLU A 301 -2.24 -9.66 -25.39
N VAL A 302 -2.42 -8.71 -26.32
CA VAL A 302 -2.10 -7.30 -26.09
C VAL A 302 -3.02 -6.67 -25.04
N PRO A 303 -4.37 -6.80 -25.12
CA PRO A 303 -5.26 -6.37 -24.04
C PRO A 303 -4.92 -7.00 -22.68
N LYS A 304 -4.59 -8.30 -22.64
CA LYS A 304 -4.21 -8.99 -21.40
C LYS A 304 -2.94 -8.43 -20.79
N GLN A 305 -1.92 -8.14 -21.61
CA GLN A 305 -0.68 -7.54 -21.14
C GLN A 305 -0.90 -6.14 -20.57
N ILE A 306 -1.75 -5.34 -21.22
CA ILE A 306 -2.17 -4.02 -20.71
C ILE A 306 -2.83 -4.18 -19.33
N GLN A 307 -3.79 -5.07 -19.18
CA GLN A 307 -4.45 -5.35 -17.89
C GLN A 307 -3.48 -5.87 -16.83
N GLY A 308 -2.47 -6.65 -17.20
CA GLY A 308 -1.42 -7.11 -16.29
C GLY A 308 -0.60 -5.97 -15.68
N PHE A 309 -0.28 -4.93 -16.46
CA PHE A 309 0.41 -3.73 -15.95
C PHE A 309 -0.46 -2.87 -15.04
N ILE A 310 -1.78 -2.90 -15.27
CA ILE A 310 -2.77 -2.15 -14.46
C ILE A 310 -3.00 -2.85 -13.11
N SER A 311 -3.11 -4.18 -13.12
CA SER A 311 -3.53 -4.99 -11.96
C SER A 311 -2.40 -5.44 -11.04
N ALA A 312 -1.12 -5.30 -11.42
CA ALA A 312 0.04 -5.56 -10.54
C ALA A 312 0.23 -4.46 -9.46
N GLY A 313 -0.90 -3.89 -9.02
CA GLY A 313 -1.16 -2.55 -8.51
C GLY A 313 -0.95 -2.35 -7.04
#